data_AF-A0A016VH15-F1
#
_entry.id   AF-A0A016VH15-F1
#
_cell.length_a   1.000
_cell.length_b   1.000
_cell.length_c   1.000
_cell.angle_alpha   90.00
_cell.angle_beta   90.00
_cell.angle_gamma   90.00
#
_symmetry.space_group_name_H-M   'P 1'
#
loop_
_entity.id
_entity.type
_entity.pdbx_description
1 polymer ?
#
loop_
_entity_poly.entity_id
_entity_poly.type
_entity_poly.pdbx_seq_one_letter_code
_entity_poly.pdbx_strand_id
1 'polypeptide(L)'
;MNCINTYGIVLENHPVRRLANGSLVVSMRIADPSGSIIFTIMNAEIQDLFEPGDIIKIKNGFTNIYRGMLNLSCGRQGEFMKSGDFMLVYSETPNMSEFNSEYAAMERARKPSPPPEGEKSTRHALGPTCGCNAVRFAFSFAAHENQ
;
A
#
# COMPACT_ATOMS: atom_id res chain seq x y z
N MET A 1 5.80 3.04 15.40
CA MET A 1 5.22 2.33 14.24
C MET A 1 4.43 3.36 13.47
N ASN A 2 4.83 3.70 12.24
CA ASN A 2 4.05 4.67 11.46
C ASN A 2 2.85 3.95 10.86
N CYS A 3 1.70 4.12 11.50
CA CYS A 3 0.40 3.72 11.00
C CYS A 3 -0.19 4.87 10.16
N ILE A 4 -0.64 4.54 8.96
CA ILE A 4 -1.33 5.46 8.05
C ILE A 4 -2.83 5.26 8.23
N ASN A 5 -3.54 6.34 8.53
CA ASN A 5 -5.00 6.38 8.56
C ASN A 5 -5.45 7.25 7.40
N THR A 6 -6.27 6.70 6.52
CA THR A 6 -6.74 7.42 5.33
C THR A 6 -8.11 6.88 4.89
N TYR A 7 -8.69 7.48 3.87
CA TYR A 7 -9.86 6.98 3.18
C TYR A 7 -9.70 7.23 1.68
N GLY A 8 -10.43 6.49 0.86
CA GLY A 8 -10.41 6.71 -0.57
C GLY A 8 -11.54 5.97 -1.27
N ILE A 9 -11.87 6.44 -2.47
CA ILE A 9 -12.82 5.78 -3.36
C ILE A 9 -12.08 4.76 -4.23
N VAL A 10 -12.66 3.58 -4.44
CA VAL A 10 -12.11 2.55 -5.33
C VAL A 10 -12.30 2.98 -6.78
N LEU A 11 -11.22 2.99 -7.55
CA LEU A 11 -11.23 3.30 -8.97
C LEU A 11 -11.23 2.04 -9.84
N GLU A 12 -10.37 1.08 -9.52
CA GLU A 12 -10.22 -0.17 -10.27
C GLU A 12 -9.74 -1.31 -9.38
N ASN A 13 -10.21 -2.52 -9.67
CA ASN A 13 -9.76 -3.74 -9.01
C ASN A 13 -8.68 -4.43 -9.84
N HIS A 14 -7.64 -4.92 -9.17
CA HIS A 14 -6.69 -5.83 -9.78
C HIS A 14 -7.12 -7.29 -9.58
N PRO A 15 -6.60 -8.23 -10.39
CA PRO A 15 -6.87 -9.65 -10.23
C PRO A 15 -6.52 -10.14 -8.82
N VAL A 16 -7.47 -10.83 -8.18
CA VAL A 16 -7.28 -11.47 -6.87
C VAL A 16 -6.21 -12.54 -6.98
N ARG A 17 -5.23 -12.52 -6.07
CA ARG A 17 -4.15 -13.50 -6.04
C ARG A 17 -4.30 -14.41 -4.83
N ARG A 18 -4.17 -15.72 -5.04
CA ARG A 18 -4.02 -16.70 -3.96
C ARG A 18 -2.55 -17.03 -3.77
N LEU A 19 -2.06 -16.89 -2.54
CA LEU A 19 -0.70 -17.30 -2.19
C LEU A 19 -0.64 -18.81 -1.95
N ALA A 20 0.57 -19.38 -1.98
CA ALA A 20 0.79 -20.81 -1.76
C ALA A 20 0.32 -21.31 -0.38
N ASN A 21 0.24 -20.42 0.61
CA ASN A 21 -0.27 -20.71 1.94
C ASN A 21 -1.83 -20.65 2.04
N GLY A 22 -2.52 -20.41 0.92
CA GLY A 22 -3.98 -20.30 0.86
C GLY A 22 -4.54 -18.90 1.13
N SER A 23 -3.72 -17.95 1.59
CA SER A 23 -4.15 -16.57 1.87
C SER A 23 -4.50 -15.83 0.58
N LEU A 24 -5.57 -15.02 0.61
CA LEU A 24 -5.90 -14.12 -0.50
C LEU A 24 -5.19 -12.79 -0.35
N VAL A 25 -4.79 -12.24 -1.49
CA VAL A 25 -4.30 -10.87 -1.62
C VAL A 25 -5.15 -10.18 -2.67
N VAL A 26 -5.83 -9.13 -2.25
CA VAL A 26 -6.67 -8.27 -3.09
C VAL A 26 -5.97 -6.93 -3.22
N SER A 27 -5.82 -6.46 -4.45
CA SER A 27 -5.25 -5.13 -4.73
C SER A 27 -6.26 -4.32 -5.53
N MET A 28 -6.34 -3.03 -5.26
CA MET A 28 -7.20 -2.09 -5.98
C MET A 28 -6.52 -0.72 -6.01
N ARG A 29 -6.82 0.09 -7.02
CA ARG A 29 -6.42 1.51 -7.00
C ARG A 29 -7.51 2.29 -6.28
N ILE A 30 -7.11 3.05 -5.27
CA ILE A 30 -7.99 3.99 -4.57
C ILE A 30 -7.54 5.42 -4.83
N ALA A 31 -8.45 6.37 -4.69
CA ALA A 31 -8.13 7.79 -4.79
C ALA A 31 -8.78 8.64 -3.70
N ASP A 32 -8.14 9.75 -3.42
CA ASP A 32 -8.62 10.84 -2.58
C ASP A 32 -8.37 12.17 -3.32
N PRO A 33 -8.68 13.35 -2.75
CA PRO A 33 -8.42 14.62 -3.42
C PRO A 33 -6.95 14.86 -3.82
N SER A 34 -5.99 14.17 -3.19
CA SER A 34 -4.56 14.37 -3.41
C SER A 34 -3.99 13.56 -4.59
N GLY A 35 -4.68 12.49 -4.99
CA GLY A 35 -4.23 11.60 -6.06
C GLY A 35 -4.69 10.16 -5.85
N SER A 36 -4.05 9.22 -6.55
CA SER A 36 -4.37 7.79 -6.47
C SER A 36 -3.18 6.94 -6.04
N ILE A 37 -3.48 5.79 -5.43
CA ILE A 37 -2.48 4.82 -4.97
C ILE A 37 -3.07 3.41 -5.02
N ILE A 38 -2.22 2.41 -5.28
CA ILE A 38 -2.59 1.01 -5.08
C ILE A 38 -2.69 0.72 -3.59
N PHE A 39 -3.84 0.20 -3.21
CA PHE A 39 -4.14 -0.36 -1.90
C PHE A 39 -4.21 -1.88 -1.99
N THR A 40 -3.49 -2.57 -1.11
CA THR A 40 -3.42 -4.03 -1.05
C THR A 40 -3.84 -4.55 0.31
N ILE A 41 -4.84 -5.43 0.35
CA ILE A 41 -5.29 -6.13 1.54
C ILE A 41 -4.59 -7.49 1.59
N MET A 42 -3.85 -7.72 2.67
CA MET A 42 -3.17 -8.98 2.94
C MET A 42 -4.05 -9.89 3.80
N ASN A 43 -4.15 -11.17 3.42
CA ASN A 43 -5.04 -12.14 4.06
C ASN A 43 -6.52 -11.72 3.97
N ALA A 44 -6.92 -11.21 2.80
CA ALA A 44 -8.30 -10.82 2.55
C ALA A 44 -9.25 -12.03 2.63
N GLU A 45 -10.49 -11.77 3.03
CA GLU A 45 -11.62 -12.70 2.93
C GLU A 45 -12.50 -12.35 1.73
N ILE A 46 -13.47 -13.21 1.42
CA ILE A 46 -14.38 -13.00 0.27
C ILE A 46 -15.22 -11.72 0.45
N GLN A 47 -15.52 -11.34 1.69
CA GLN A 47 -16.26 -10.12 2.01
C GLN A 47 -15.45 -8.83 1.79
N ASP A 48 -14.14 -8.94 1.57
CA ASP A 48 -13.23 -7.80 1.36
C ASP A 48 -13.04 -7.47 -0.14
N LEU A 49 -13.96 -7.96 -0.97
CA LEU A 49 -14.08 -7.61 -2.38
C LEU A 49 -14.92 -6.33 -2.50
N PHE A 50 -14.23 -5.21 -2.67
CA PHE A 50 -14.85 -3.91 -2.92
C PHE A 50 -15.06 -3.70 -4.41
N GLU A 51 -16.10 -2.95 -4.77
CA GLU A 51 -16.38 -2.59 -6.15
C GLU A 51 -15.93 -1.16 -6.46
N PRO A 52 -15.64 -0.82 -7.73
CA PRO A 52 -15.37 0.56 -8.12
C PRO A 52 -16.53 1.49 -7.70
N GLY A 53 -16.18 2.62 -7.11
CA GLY A 53 -17.13 3.58 -6.52
C GLY A 53 -17.34 3.42 -5.01
N ASP A 54 -16.89 2.32 -4.40
CA ASP A 54 -16.94 2.15 -2.94
C ASP A 54 -15.95 3.07 -2.24
N ILE A 55 -16.36 3.65 -1.10
CA ILE A 55 -15.50 4.45 -0.24
C ILE A 55 -14.99 3.57 0.90
N ILE A 56 -13.67 3.40 0.97
CA ILE A 56 -13.00 2.59 1.99
C ILE A 56 -12.31 3.50 2.98
N LYS A 57 -12.55 3.27 4.28
CA LYS A 57 -11.79 3.87 5.38
C LYS A 57 -10.73 2.88 5.85
N ILE A 58 -9.49 3.32 5.94
CA ILE A 58 -8.31 2.52 6.28
C ILE A 58 -7.69 3.06 7.57
N LYS A 59 -7.40 2.18 8.52
CA LYS A 59 -6.67 2.49 9.75
C LYS A 59 -5.48 1.58 9.92
N ASN A 60 -4.41 2.11 10.48
CA ASN A 60 -3.18 1.37 10.73
C ASN A 60 -2.62 0.67 9.48
N GLY A 61 -2.82 1.29 8.31
CA GLY A 61 -2.17 0.89 7.08
C GLY A 61 -0.67 1.18 7.14
N PHE A 62 0.08 0.57 6.24
CA PHE A 62 1.50 0.81 6.07
C PHE A 62 1.85 0.82 4.59
N THR A 63 2.85 1.61 4.20
CA THR A 63 3.32 1.57 2.81
C THR A 63 4.52 0.66 2.65
N ASN A 64 4.67 0.09 1.47
CA ASN A 64 5.87 -0.56 1.01
C ASN A 64 6.25 -0.05 -0.38
N ILE A 65 7.54 -0.16 -0.71
CA ILE A 65 8.04 0.10 -2.06
C ILE A 65 8.44 -1.25 -2.66
N TYR A 66 7.97 -1.52 -3.87
CA TYR A 66 8.34 -2.73 -4.59
C TYR A 66 8.51 -2.44 -6.08
N ARG A 67 9.67 -2.79 -6.63
CA ARG A 67 10.05 -2.52 -8.02
C ARG A 67 9.92 -1.02 -8.36
N GLY A 68 10.30 -0.15 -7.43
CA GLY A 68 10.19 1.30 -7.61
C GLY A 68 8.78 1.87 -7.63
N MET A 69 7.77 1.11 -7.20
CA MET A 69 6.38 1.55 -7.07
C MET A 69 6.01 1.64 -5.59
N LEU A 70 5.30 2.70 -5.18
CA LEU A 70 4.75 2.82 -3.83
C LEU A 70 3.41 2.11 -3.74
N ASN A 71 3.16 1.40 -2.66
CA ASN A 71 1.91 0.69 -2.42
C ASN A 71 1.49 0.88 -0.97
N LEU A 72 0.20 1.14 -0.73
CA LEU A 72 -0.41 1.11 0.59
C LEU A 72 -0.90 -0.31 0.86
N SER A 73 -0.60 -0.85 2.02
CA SER A 73 -1.00 -2.19 2.43
C SER A 73 -1.72 -2.16 3.77
N CYS A 74 -2.69 -3.05 3.91
CA CYS A 74 -3.31 -3.37 5.19
C CYS A 74 -3.08 -4.85 5.50
N GLY A 75 -2.51 -5.14 6.66
CA GLY A 75 -2.28 -6.50 7.16
C GLY A 75 -3.07 -6.76 8.44
N ARG A 76 -2.69 -7.82 9.18
CA ARG A 76 -3.41 -8.29 10.38
C ARG A 76 -3.65 -7.23 11.47
N GLN A 77 -2.79 -6.21 11.57
CA GLN A 77 -2.90 -5.13 12.57
C GLN A 77 -3.63 -3.89 12.05
N GLY A 78 -3.93 -3.84 10.75
CA GLY A 78 -4.69 -2.78 10.14
C GLY A 78 -6.18 -3.13 10.07
N GLU A 79 -6.99 -2.09 9.97
CA GLU A 79 -8.44 -2.22 9.79
C GLU A 79 -8.86 -1.49 8.53
N PHE A 80 -9.87 -2.00 7.86
CA PHE A 80 -10.50 -1.32 6.74
C PHE A 80 -12.02 -1.58 6.77
N MET A 81 -12.80 -0.64 6.24
CA MET A 81 -14.25 -0.72 6.26
C MET A 81 -14.84 0.08 5.10
N LYS A 82 -15.87 -0.47 4.44
CA LYS A 82 -16.72 0.30 3.52
C LYS A 82 -17.53 1.33 4.30
N SER A 83 -17.33 2.61 4.00
CA SER A 83 -17.99 3.72 4.69
C SER A 83 -19.12 4.36 3.87
N GLY A 84 -19.24 4.03 2.57
CA GLY A 84 -20.25 4.58 1.66
C GLY A 84 -19.86 4.33 0.21
N ASP A 85 -20.52 5.04 -0.70
CA ASP A 85 -20.33 4.94 -2.16
C ASP A 85 -20.48 6.32 -2.85
N PHE A 86 -19.72 6.51 -3.93
CA PHE A 86 -19.82 7.56 -4.95
C PHE A 86 -19.57 9.04 -4.54
N MET A 87 -19.97 9.48 -3.33
CA MET A 87 -19.95 10.91 -2.95
C MET A 87 -18.59 11.42 -2.41
N LEU A 88 -17.48 10.90 -2.90
CA LEU A 88 -16.15 11.40 -2.54
C LEU A 88 -15.58 12.27 -3.64
N VAL A 89 -15.08 13.46 -3.30
CA VAL A 89 -14.22 14.23 -4.21
C VAL A 89 -12.87 13.53 -4.29
N TYR A 90 -12.38 13.25 -5.49
CA TYR A 90 -11.11 12.56 -5.71
C TYR A 90 -10.36 13.10 -6.93
N SER A 91 -9.05 12.86 -6.96
CA SER A 91 -8.20 13.05 -8.13
C SER A 91 -7.53 11.73 -8.49
N GLU A 92 -7.55 11.35 -9.76
CA GLU A 92 -6.78 10.18 -10.21
C GLU A 92 -5.27 10.46 -10.30
N THR A 93 -4.90 11.74 -10.39
CA THR A 93 -3.53 12.19 -10.64
C THR A 93 -2.99 13.05 -9.50
N PRO A 94 -1.71 12.90 -9.13
CA PRO A 94 -0.77 11.90 -9.64
C PRO A 94 -1.09 10.49 -9.14
N ASN A 95 -0.69 9.47 -9.92
CA ASN A 95 -0.72 8.08 -9.48
C ASN A 95 0.57 7.76 -8.74
N MET A 96 0.49 7.68 -7.42
CA MET A 96 1.64 7.46 -6.52
C MET A 96 2.27 6.07 -6.71
N SER A 97 1.56 5.13 -7.31
CA SER A 97 2.03 3.77 -7.56
C SER A 97 2.69 3.58 -8.92
N GLU A 98 2.81 4.63 -9.72
CA GLU A 98 3.65 4.57 -10.92
C GLU A 98 5.13 4.37 -10.55
N PHE A 99 5.88 3.86 -11.52
CA PHE A 99 7.32 3.68 -11.33
C PHE A 99 7.98 5.04 -11.10
N ASN A 100 8.74 5.14 -10.01
CA ASN A 100 9.56 6.30 -9.70
C ASN A 100 11.01 5.87 -9.44
N SER A 101 11.96 6.54 -10.09
CA SER A 101 13.40 6.27 -9.95
C SER A 101 13.90 6.49 -8.52
N GLU A 102 13.32 7.43 -7.78
CA GLU A 102 13.64 7.69 -6.37
C GLU A 102 13.17 6.53 -5.48
N TYR A 103 11.97 6.01 -5.71
CA TYR A 103 11.49 4.81 -5.02
C TYR A 103 12.37 3.60 -5.33
N ALA A 104 12.79 3.43 -6.58
CA ALA A 104 13.71 2.37 -6.96
C ALA A 104 15.08 2.50 -6.27
N ALA A 105 15.63 3.72 -6.17
CA ALA A 105 16.86 4.00 -5.46
C ALA A 105 16.72 3.71 -3.95
N MET A 106 15.60 4.10 -3.35
CA MET A 106 15.31 3.84 -1.95
C MET A 106 15.16 2.34 -1.65
N GLU A 107 14.54 1.57 -2.54
CA GLU A 107 14.46 0.11 -2.41
C GLU A 107 15.86 -0.53 -2.44
N ARG A 108 16.74 -0.07 -3.34
CA ARG A 108 18.14 -0.55 -3.43
C ARG A 108 18.94 -0.24 -2.17
N ALA A 109 18.80 0.97 -1.63
CA ALA A 109 19.51 1.38 -0.41
C ALA A 109 19.08 0.57 0.83
N ARG A 110 17.90 -0.06 0.81
CA ARG A 110 17.36 -0.86 1.92
C ARG A 110 17.70 -2.34 1.85
N LYS A 111 17.99 -2.87 0.67
CA LYS A 111 18.45 -4.26 0.55
C LYS A 111 19.88 -4.30 1.10
N PRO A 112 20.16 -5.07 2.16
CA PRO A 112 21.53 -5.28 2.58
C PRO A 112 22.31 -5.82 1.39
N SER A 113 23.57 -5.38 1.24
CA SER A 113 24.48 -5.90 0.22
C SER A 113 24.40 -7.43 0.19
N PRO A 114 24.40 -8.07 -0.99
CA PRO A 114 24.36 -9.52 -1.07
C PRO A 114 25.48 -10.09 -0.18
N PRO A 115 25.21 -11.10 0.65
CA PRO A 115 26.27 -11.82 1.35
C PRO A 115 27.30 -12.30 0.31
N PRO A 116 28.61 -12.29 0.62
CA PRO A 116 29.59 -12.96 -0.23
C PRO A 116 29.12 -14.39 -0.49
N GLU A 117 29.19 -14.84 -1.74
CA GLU A 117 28.62 -16.11 -2.20
C GLU A 117 29.12 -17.27 -1.34
N GLY A 118 28.19 -17.94 -0.63
CA GLY A 118 28.46 -19.23 -0.01
C GLY A 118 28.03 -19.38 1.43
N GLU A 119 26.72 -19.32 1.74
CA GLU A 119 26.17 -20.13 2.84
C GLU A 119 24.64 -20.25 2.73
N LYS A 120 24.14 -21.49 2.67
CA LYS A 120 22.70 -21.80 2.62
C LYS A 120 22.11 -21.59 4.01
N SER A 121 21.31 -20.55 4.20
CA SER A 121 20.51 -20.35 5.43
C SER A 121 19.03 -20.27 5.08
N THR A 122 18.29 -21.30 5.49
CA THR A 122 16.83 -21.38 5.50
C THR A 122 16.26 -20.28 6.38
N ARG A 123 15.65 -19.25 5.79
CA ARG A 123 14.81 -18.29 6.53
C ARG A 123 13.52 -18.04 5.77
N HIS A 124 12.40 -18.40 6.39
CA HIS A 124 11.06 -18.00 5.99
C HIS A 124 10.99 -16.46 5.94
N ALA A 125 10.86 -15.90 4.74
CA ALA A 125 10.89 -14.46 4.53
C ALA A 125 9.51 -13.83 4.82
N LEU A 126 9.31 -13.42 6.08
CA LEU A 126 8.46 -12.27 6.37
C LEU A 126 9.23 -11.04 5.85
N GLY A 127 8.76 -10.46 4.74
CA GLY A 127 9.40 -9.30 4.12
C GLY A 127 9.52 -8.12 5.10
N PRO A 128 10.61 -7.33 5.03
CA PRO A 128 10.84 -6.24 5.97
C PRO A 128 9.79 -5.14 5.73
N THR A 129 9.10 -4.74 6.81
CA THR A 129 8.23 -3.56 6.79
C THR A 129 9.09 -2.32 6.55
N CYS A 130 8.72 -1.50 5.57
CA CYS A 130 9.43 -0.27 5.27
C CYS A 130 9.38 0.67 6.49
N GLY A 131 10.52 0.91 7.13
CA GLY A 131 10.72 2.00 8.08
C GLY A 131 10.41 3.38 7.46
N CYS A 132 9.17 3.84 7.60
CA CYS A 132 8.78 5.14 8.13
C CYS A 132 9.30 6.48 7.51
N ASN A 133 10.49 6.58 6.90
CA ASN A 133 11.02 7.86 6.39
C ASN A 133 10.58 8.22 4.96
N ALA A 134 10.19 7.26 4.13
CA ALA A 134 9.71 7.52 2.76
C ALA A 134 8.33 8.21 2.76
N VAL A 135 7.47 7.76 3.67
CA VAL A 135 6.06 8.19 3.77
C VAL A 135 5.96 9.56 4.40
N ARG A 136 6.91 9.92 5.27
CA ARG A 136 6.93 11.25 5.87
C ARG A 136 7.16 12.33 4.81
N PHE A 137 7.72 12.03 3.64
CA PHE A 137 7.78 13.01 2.55
C PHE A 137 6.52 13.02 1.68
N ALA A 138 5.90 11.86 1.42
CA ALA A 138 4.73 11.77 0.55
C ALA A 138 3.40 12.16 1.24
N PHE A 139 3.24 11.92 2.55
CA PHE A 139 2.03 12.28 3.30
C PHE A 139 2.18 13.54 4.16
N SER A 140 3.41 13.95 4.53
CA SER A 140 3.58 15.19 5.34
C SER A 140 3.41 16.47 4.53
N PHE A 141 3.37 16.40 3.19
CA PHE A 141 3.01 17.55 2.37
C PHE A 141 1.49 17.78 2.31
N ALA A 142 0.68 16.73 2.52
CA ALA A 142 -0.79 16.85 2.51
C ALA A 142 -1.41 17.18 3.88
N ALA A 143 -0.69 16.93 4.99
CA ALA A 143 -1.23 17.12 6.34
C ALA A 143 -0.84 18.45 7.02
N HIS A 144 0.00 19.28 6.41
CA HIS A 144 0.53 20.50 7.05
C HIS A 144 0.06 21.82 6.43
N GLU A 145 -1.00 21.78 5.61
CA GLU A 145 -1.61 22.98 5.02
C GLU A 145 -3.11 23.01 5.33
N ASN A 146 -3.42 23.07 6.63
CA ASN A 146 -4.60 23.72 7.18
C ASN A 146 -4.48 23.77 8.71
N GLN A 147 -3.60 24.66 9.18
CA GLN A 147 -3.88 25.47 10.37
C GLN A 147 -3.07 26.76 10.34
#